data_AF-A0A939ND04-F1
#
_entry.id   AF-A0A939ND04-F1
#
_cell.length_a   1.000
_cell.length_b   1.000
_cell.length_c   1.000
_cell.angle_alpha   90.00
_cell.angle_beta   90.00
_cell.angle_gamma   90.00
#
_symmetry.space_group_name_H-M   'P 1'
#
loop_
_entity.id
_entity.type
_entity.pdbx_description
1 polymer ?
#
loop_
_entity_poly.entity_id
_entity_poly.type
_entity_poly.pdbx_seq_one_letter_code
_entity_poly.pdbx_strand_id
1 'polypeptide(L)' 'MNIPSPYLTIEAFSQHSGLSKSTIRDMIADGRLPVRGKSADMKRGKVLINLLALYTDASKGCDVSLNA' A
#
# COMPACT_ATOMS: atom_id res chain seq x y z
N MET A 1 7.83 10.63 -10.76
CA MET A 1 8.21 9.51 -9.85
C MET A 1 7.71 8.24 -10.53
N ASN A 2 8.59 7.34 -10.97
CA ASN A 2 8.15 6.10 -11.60
C ASN A 2 7.65 5.14 -10.51
N ILE A 3 6.37 4.75 -10.56
CA ILE A 3 5.82 3.73 -9.66
C ILE A 3 5.88 2.39 -10.41
N PRO A 4 6.89 1.52 -10.16
CA PRO A 4 7.10 0.31 -10.96
C PRO A 4 5.96 -0.71 -10.81
N SER A 5 5.20 -0.65 -9.71
CA SER A 5 3.95 -1.38 -9.52
C SER A 5 3.04 -0.62 -8.56
N PRO A 6 1.75 -0.40 -8.88
CA PRO A 6 0.81 0.28 -8.00
C PRO A 6 0.48 -0.52 -6.73
N TYR A 7 0.86 -1.81 -6.69
CA TYR A 7 0.62 -2.70 -5.57
C TYR A 7 1.91 -3.40 -5.10
N LEU A 8 2.05 -3.53 -3.78
CA LEU A 8 3.10 -4.36 -3.14
C LEU A 8 2.48 -5.39 -2.20
N THR A 9 3.10 -6.57 -2.09
CA THR A 9 2.78 -7.50 -1.00
C THR A 9 3.31 -6.96 0.33
N ILE A 10 2.84 -7.53 1.45
CA ILE A 10 3.39 -7.23 2.79
C ILE A 10 4.91 -7.47 2.82
N GLU A 11 5.39 -8.55 2.16
CA GLU A 11 6.83 -8.83 2.03
C GLU A 11 7.57 -7.68 1.37
N ALA A 12 7.13 -7.25 0.18
CA ALA A 12 7.83 -6.23 -0.58
C ALA A 12 7.74 -4.86 0.12
N PHE A 13 6.60 -4.54 0.72
CA PHE A 13 6.44 -3.31 1.49
C PHE A 13 7.30 -3.29 2.76
N SER A 14 7.47 -4.44 3.42
CA SER A 14 8.38 -4.58 4.57
C SER A 14 9.82 -4.32 4.18
N GLN A 15 10.27 -4.84 3.03
CA GLN A 15 11.61 -4.53 2.50
C GLN A 15 11.75 -3.06 2.10
N HIS A 16 10.71 -2.47 1.50
CA HIS A 16 10.73 -1.07 1.06
C HIS A 16 10.73 -0.06 2.22
N SER A 17 9.92 -0.31 3.26
CA SER A 17 9.71 0.62 4.37
C SER A 17 10.60 0.36 5.59
N GLY A 18 11.21 -0.82 5.68
CA GLY A 18 11.93 -1.27 6.88
C GLY A 18 11.01 -1.67 8.05
N LEU A 19 9.70 -1.56 7.90
CA LEU A 19 8.74 -1.93 8.95
C LEU A 19 8.59 -3.45 9.06
N SER A 20 8.39 -3.93 10.29
CA SER A 20 8.13 -5.35 10.51
C SER A 20 6.78 -5.75 9.92
N LYS A 21 6.67 -6.99 9.43
CA LYS A 21 5.41 -7.52 8.88
C LYS A 21 4.25 -7.49 9.87
N SER A 22 4.52 -7.59 11.18
CA SER A 22 3.49 -7.46 12.22
C SER A 22 2.92 -6.04 12.23
N THR A 23 3.80 -5.04 12.35
CA THR A 23 3.43 -3.62 12.33
C THR A 23 2.61 -3.28 11.09
N ILE A 24 3.01 -3.79 9.92
CA ILE A 24 2.27 -3.57 8.67
C ILE A 24 0.86 -4.18 8.74
N ARG A 25 0.68 -5.37 9.32
CA ARG A 25 -0.65 -5.97 9.50
C ARG A 25 -1.50 -5.15 10.47
N ASP A 26 -0.91 -4.66 11.55
CA ASP A 26 -1.60 -3.81 12.52
C ASP A 26 -2.05 -2.50 11.86
N MET A 27 -1.18 -1.86 11.08
CA MET A 27 -1.53 -0.66 10.29
C MET A 27 -2.64 -0.90 9.27
N ILE A 28 -2.68 -2.08 8.64
CA ILE A 28 -3.77 -2.46 7.72
C ILE A 28 -5.07 -2.67 8.51
N ALA A 29 -5.02 -3.33 9.67
CA ALA A 29 -6.18 -3.55 10.52
C ALA A 29 -6.76 -2.22 11.05
N ASP A 30 -5.90 -1.27 11.38
CA ASP A 30 -6.26 0.08 11.81
C ASP A 30 -6.75 0.98 10.66
N GLY A 31 -6.65 0.53 9.40
CA GLY A 31 -7.02 1.30 8.22
C GLY A 31 -6.01 2.37 7.79
N ARG A 32 -4.80 2.38 8.38
CA ARG A 32 -3.72 3.32 8.08
C ARG A 32 -3.01 3.03 6.75
N LEU A 33 -3.07 1.78 6.27
CA LEU A 33 -2.52 1.40 4.96
C LEU A 33 -3.65 0.97 4.01
N PRO A 34 -3.79 1.63 2.83
CA PRO A 34 -4.77 1.23 1.84
C PRO A 34 -4.36 -0.11 1.23
N VAL A 35 -5.30 -1.06 1.18
CA VAL A 35 -5.10 -2.37 0.56
C VAL A 35 -6.13 -2.62 -0.53
N ARG A 36 -5.78 -3.43 -1.53
CA ARG A 36 -6.74 -3.91 -2.53
C ARG A 36 -7.85 -4.67 -1.81
N GLY A 37 -9.10 -4.30 -2.08
CA GLY A 37 -10.28 -4.92 -1.47
C GLY A 37 -10.28 -6.45 -1.65
N LYS A 38 -10.67 -7.18 -0.61
CA LYS A 38 -10.83 -8.63 -0.66
C LYS A 38 -12.05 -8.95 -1.53
N SER A 39 -11.85 -9.44 -2.76
CA SER A 39 -12.97 -10.07 -3.49
C SER A 39 -13.40 -11.34 -2.75
N ALA A 40 -14.66 -11.76 -2.89
CA ALA A 40 -15.16 -13.03 -2.35
C ALA A 40 -14.31 -14.24 -2.78
N ASP A 41 -13.63 -14.11 -3.93
CA ASP A 41 -12.77 -15.11 -4.55
C ASP A 41 -11.33 -15.08 -4.00
N MET A 42 -10.97 -14.05 -3.24
CA MET A 42 -9.61 -13.82 -2.72
C MET A 42 -9.43 -14.32 -1.28
N LYS A 43 -10.26 -15.26 -0.80
CA LYS A 43 -10.16 -15.82 0.58
C LYS A 43 -8.77 -16.36 0.95
N ARG A 44 -7.92 -16.68 -0.04
CA ARG A 44 -6.52 -17.12 0.13
C ARG A 44 -5.50 -16.22 -0.61
N GLY A 45 -5.94 -15.08 -1.15
CA GLY A 45 -5.08 -14.16 -1.89
C GLY A 45 -4.09 -13.46 -0.97
N LYS A 46 -2.88 -13.18 -1.48
CA LYS A 46 -1.92 -12.32 -0.78
C LYS A 46 -2.51 -10.92 -0.62
N VAL A 47 -2.28 -10.30 0.52
CA VAL A 47 -2.64 -8.90 0.75
C VAL A 47 -1.75 -8.01 -0.11
N LEU A 48 -2.38 -7.07 -0.81
CA LEU A 48 -1.72 -6.12 -1.71
C LEU A 48 -1.97 -4.70 -1.19
N ILE A 49 -0.91 -4.01 -0.78
CA ILE A 49 -0.91 -2.61 -0.35
C ILE A 49 -0.92 -1.73 -1.60
N ASN A 50 -1.83 -0.75 -1.65
CA ASN A 50 -2.03 0.16 -2.77
C ASN A 50 -1.14 1.41 -2.59
N LEU A 51 0.02 1.43 -3.25
CA LEU A 51 0.96 2.54 -3.15
C LEU A 51 0.41 3.82 -3.80
N LEU A 52 -0.36 3.69 -4.88
CA LEU A 52 -0.91 4.86 -5.57
C LEU A 52 -1.84 5.63 -4.63
N ALA A 53 -2.76 4.92 -3.96
CA ALA A 53 -3.65 5.55 -2.98
C ALA A 53 -2.88 6.21 -1.83
N LEU A 54 -1.82 5.55 -1.33
CA LEU A 54 -0.99 6.09 -0.26
C LEU A 54 -0.28 7.40 -0.69
N TYR A 55 0.30 7.42 -1.89
CA TYR A 55 1.00 8.61 -2.40
C TYR A 55 0.05 9.73 -2.80
N THR A 56 -1.11 9.40 -3.37
CA THR A 56 -2.16 10.39 -3.63
C THR A 56 -2.67 11.02 -2.34
N ASP A 57 -2.79 10.26 -1.25
CA ASP A 57 -3.17 10.85 0.03
C ASP A 57 -2.08 11.76 0.59
N ALA A 58 -0.82 11.32 0.55
CA ALA A 58 0.32 12.14 0.93
C ALA A 58 0.44 13.42 0.09
N SER A 59 0.07 13.39 -1.20
CA SER A 59 0.10 14.58 -2.06
C SER A 59 -1.03 15.57 -1.78
N LYS A 60 -2.11 15.22 -1.07
CA LYS A 60 -3.18 16.21 -0.80
C LYS A 60 -2.71 17.38 0.07
N GLY A 61 -1.61 17.23 0.80
CA GLY A 61 -0.98 18.29 1.59
C GLY A 61 0.22 18.97 0.92
N CYS A 62 0.56 18.60 -0.32
CA CYS A 62 1.77 19.07 -1.00
C CYS A 62 1.48 19.27 -2.50
N ASP A 63 1.83 20.42 -3.07
CA ASP A 63 1.59 20.74 -4.48
C ASP A 63 2.58 19.95 -5.39
N VAL A 64 2.37 18.64 -5.49
CA VAL A 64 3.21 17.72 -6.27
C VAL A 64 2.43 17.13 -7.43
N SER A 65 2.83 17.49 -8.64
CA SER A 65 2.30 16.91 -9.88
C SER A 65 2.82 15.49 -10.10
N LEU A 66 1.93 14.50 -10.02
CA LEU A 66 2.22 13.12 -10.41
C LEU A 66 2.07 12.99 -11.94
N ASN A 67 3.16 13.15 -12.69
CA ASN A 67 3.18 12.81 -14.11
C ASN A 67 3.22 11.28 -14.25
N ALA A 68 2.18 10.72 -14.88
CA ALA A 68 2.00 9.29 -15.15
C ALA A 68 2.74 8.87 -16.43
#